data_AF-A0A821CPX8-F1
#
_entry.id   AF-A0A821CPX8-F1
#
_cell.length_a   1.000
_cell.length_b   1.000
_cell.length_c   1.000
_cell.angle_alpha   90.00
_cell.angle_beta   90.00
_cell.angle_gamma   90.00
#
_symmetry.space_group_name_H-M   'P 1'
#
loop_
_entity.id
_entity.type
_entity.pdbx_description
1 polymer ?
#
loop_
_entity_poly.entity_id
_entity_poly.type
_entity_poly.pdbx_seq_one_letter_code
_entity_poly.pdbx_strand_id
1 'polypeptide(L)' 'MAGTYDDEQQRIVDRIKCIAFREARDAGAAFITRQWIADKIHRSTRFVTQWWEKAYDECFADYSECGRNLKLSQD' A
#
# COMPACT_ATOMS: atom_id res chain seq x y z
N MET A 1 -20.12 11.81 10.60
CA MET A 1 -18.66 11.70 10.38
C MET A 1 -18.45 10.72 9.24
N ALA A 2 -17.90 11.18 8.12
CA ALA A 2 -17.76 10.39 6.92
C ALA A 2 -16.76 9.24 7.17
N GLY A 3 -17.28 8.03 7.33
CA GLY A 3 -16.46 6.83 7.19
C GLY A 3 -16.05 6.74 5.73
N THR A 4 -14.84 7.19 5.41
CA THR A 4 -14.22 6.86 4.13
C THR A 4 -13.98 5.36 4.14
N TYR A 5 -14.77 4.66 3.34
CA TYR A 5 -14.70 3.22 3.17
C TYR A 5 -13.25 2.82 2.91
N ASP A 6 -12.75 1.91 3.74
CA ASP A 6 -11.43 1.31 3.60
C ASP A 6 -11.45 0.38 2.40
N ASP A 7 -11.38 0.99 1.21
CA ASP A 7 -11.35 0.29 -0.08
C ASP A 7 -9.96 -0.33 -0.27
N GLU A 8 -9.92 -1.56 -0.76
CA GLU A 8 -8.68 -2.25 -1.07
C GLU A 8 -7.88 -1.49 -2.15
N GLN A 9 -8.56 -0.83 -3.10
CA GLN A 9 -7.88 0.06 -4.05
C GLN A 9 -7.13 1.19 -3.35
N GLN A 10 -7.75 1.80 -2.34
CA GLN A 10 -7.11 2.85 -1.55
C GLN A 10 -5.94 2.30 -0.74
N ARG A 11 -6.06 1.09 -0.17
CA ARG A 11 -4.96 0.44 0.55
C ARG A 11 -3.77 0.20 -0.35
N ILE A 12 -3.95 -0.23 -1.60
CA ILE A 12 -2.84 -0.42 -2.55
C ILE A 12 -2.13 0.91 -2.83
N VAL A 13 -2.91 1.96 -3.09
CA VAL A 13 -2.35 3.31 -3.28
C VAL A 13 -1.56 3.74 -2.03
N ASP A 14 -2.06 3.45 -0.83
CA ASP A 14 -1.38 3.77 0.42
C ASP A 14 -0.08 2.95 0.59
N ARG A 15 -0.06 1.67 0.23
CA ARG A 15 1.14 0.80 0.23
C ARG A 15 2.20 1.33 -0.74
N ILE A 16 1.81 1.66 -1.97
CA ILE A 16 2.70 2.24 -2.99
C ILE A 16 3.29 3.58 -2.51
N LYS A 17 2.47 4.44 -1.89
CA LYS A 17 2.93 5.70 -1.31
C LYS A 17 3.97 5.49 -0.21
N CYS A 18 3.81 4.48 0.66
CA CYS A 18 4.82 4.16 1.68
C CYS A 18 6.20 3.90 1.07
N ILE A 19 6.26 3.11 0.00
CA ILE A 19 7.51 2.77 -0.70
C ILE A 19 8.07 4.01 -1.39
N ALA A 20 7.24 4.75 -2.14
CA ALA A 20 7.67 5.95 -2.86
C ALA A 20 8.25 7.03 -1.92
N PHE A 21 7.64 7.24 -0.75
CA PHE A 21 8.15 8.19 0.22
C PHE A 21 9.44 7.70 0.91
N ARG A 22 9.62 6.39 1.10
CA ARG A 22 10.91 5.84 1.52
C ARG A 22 11.99 6.14 0.48
N GLU A 23 11.72 5.88 -0.80
CA GLU A 23 12.69 6.17 -1.87
C GLU A 23 13.04 7.65 -1.95
N ALA A 24 12.06 8.55 -1.78
CA ALA A 24 12.33 9.98 -1.69
C ALA A 24 13.21 10.34 -0.48
N ARG A 25 13.00 9.71 0.67
CA ARG A 25 13.86 9.86 1.85
C ARG A 25 15.29 9.43 1.53
N ASP A 26 15.44 8.26 0.91
CA ASP A 26 16.74 7.67 0.55
C ASP A 26 17.45 8.52 -0.52
N ALA A 27 16.70 9.20 -1.39
CA ALA A 27 17.21 10.15 -2.37
C ALA A 27 17.61 11.52 -1.78
N GLY A 28 17.50 11.71 -0.45
CA GLY A 28 17.98 12.91 0.25
C GLY A 28 16.89 13.77 0.89
N ALA A 29 15.61 13.41 0.78
CA ALA A 29 14.53 14.08 1.50
C ALA A 29 14.48 13.63 2.97
N ALA A 30 15.51 13.96 3.74
CA ALA A 30 15.70 13.49 5.12
C ALA A 30 14.58 13.88 6.10
N PHE A 31 13.77 14.88 5.76
CA PHE A 31 12.59 15.28 6.56
C PHE A 31 11.46 14.24 6.53
N ILE A 32 11.46 13.33 5.55
CA ILE A 32 10.46 12.28 5.42
C ILE A 32 10.71 11.23 6.51
N THR A 33 9.91 11.31 7.57
CA THR A 33 9.89 10.32 8.65
C THR A 33 8.72 9.35 8.48
N ARG A 34 8.76 8.21 9.18
CA ARG A 34 7.62 7.26 9.18
C ARG A 34 6.33 7.91 9.72
N GLN A 35 6.46 8.82 10.69
CA GLN A 35 5.33 9.60 11.21
C GLN A 35 4.77 10.52 10.12
N TRP A 36 5.64 11.23 9.39
CA TRP A 36 5.22 12.10 8.31
C TRP A 36 4.47 11.34 7.20
N ILE A 37 4.96 10.14 6.84
CA ILE A 37 4.27 9.27 5.87
C ILE A 37 2.89 8.87 6.40
N ALA A 38 2.81 8.43 7.65
CA ALA A 38 1.57 8.01 8.30
C ALA A 38 0.51 9.13 8.28
N ASP A 39 0.92 10.35 8.61
CA ASP A 39 0.06 11.53 8.57
C ASP A 39 -0.39 11.87 7.15
N LYS A 40 0.47 11.68 6.14
CA LYS A 40 0.16 11.96 4.73
C LYS A 40 -0.80 10.98 4.09
N ILE A 41 -0.74 9.71 4.46
CA ILE A 41 -1.63 8.67 3.92
C ILE A 41 -2.83 8.40 4.85
N HIS A 42 -2.95 9.13 5.96
CA HIS A 42 -3.99 8.93 6.97
C HIS A 42 -4.06 7.48 7.49
N ARG A 43 -2.90 6.85 7.70
CA ARG A 43 -2.77 5.49 8.27
C ARG A 43 -1.93 5.51 9.54
N SER A 44 -1.92 4.38 10.24
CA SER A 44 -1.07 4.23 11.42
C SER A 44 0.41 4.13 11.04
N THR A 45 1.30 4.57 11.92
CA THR A 45 2.74 4.35 11.78
C THR A 45 3.11 2.87 11.69
N ARG A 46 2.34 1.99 12.35
CA ARG A 46 2.48 0.53 12.23
C ARG A 46 2.25 0.05 10.80
N PHE A 47 1.23 0.58 10.12
CA PHE A 47 0.98 0.28 8.70
C PHE A 47 2.18 0.70 7.84
N VAL A 48 2.72 1.90 8.05
CA VAL A 48 3.91 2.37 7.33
C VAL A 48 5.10 1.45 7.57
N THR A 49 5.40 1.09 8.82
CA THR A 49 6.52 0.19 9.14
C THR A 49 6.38 -1.17 8.46
N GLN A 50 5.16 -1.71 8.37
CA GLN A 50 4.90 -3.00 7.72
C GLN A 50 5.11 -2.98 6.20
N TRP A 51 4.86 -1.84 5.55
CA TRP A 51 4.85 -1.74 4.09
C TRP A 51 6.05 -1.02 3.49
N TRP A 52 6.75 -0.15 4.23
CA TRP A 52 7.79 0.67 3.62
C TRP A 52 9.07 -0.13 3.28
N GLU A 53 9.29 -1.31 3.86
CA GLU A 53 10.44 -2.21 3.55
C GLU A 53 10.11 -3.22 2.46
N LYS A 54 8.85 -3.23 1.99
CA LYS A 54 8.39 -4.14 0.95
C LYS A 54 8.72 -3.60 -0.45
N ALA A 55 8.71 -4.49 -1.41
CA ALA A 55 8.81 -4.16 -2.83
C ALA A 55 7.43 -3.85 -3.43
N TYR A 56 7.42 -3.15 -4.58
CA TYR A 56 6.18 -2.69 -5.22
C TYR A 56 5.26 -3.84 -5.62
N ASP A 57 5.81 -4.97 -6.06
CA ASP A 57 5.08 -6.20 -6.41
C ASP A 57 4.30 -6.78 -5.22
N GLU A 58 4.85 -6.70 -4.01
CA GLU A 58 4.17 -7.13 -2.79
C GLU A 58 2.93 -6.28 -2.47
N CYS A 59 2.82 -5.04 -2.99
CA CYS A 59 1.63 -4.21 -2.81
C CYS A 59 0.39 -4.80 -3.49
N PHE A 60 0.60 -5.63 -4.53
CA PHE A 60 -0.44 -6.24 -5.36
C PHE A 60 -0.64 -7.74 -5.07
N ALA A 61 0.20 -8.35 -4.21
CA ALA A 61 0.21 -9.80 -4.01
C ALA A 61 -1.09 -10.37 -3.37
N ASP A 62 -1.88 -9.54 -2.68
CA ASP A 62 -3.18 -9.95 -2.12
C ASP A 62 -4.23 -10.28 -3.22
N TYR A 63 -3.98 -9.95 -4.50
CA TYR A 63 -4.83 -10.39 -5.63
C TYR A 63 -4.58 -11.84 -6.07
N SER A 64 -3.59 -12.54 -5.49
CA SER A 64 -3.33 -13.96 -5.82
C SER A 64 -4.44 -14.92 -5.37
N GLU A 65 -5.34 -14.46 -4.49
CA GLU A 65 -6.57 -15.17 -4.08
C GLU A 65 -7.87 -14.51 -4.59
N CYS A 66 -7.81 -13.62 -5.58
CA CYS A 66 -8.99 -13.35 -6.42
C CYS A 66 -9.19 -14.57 -7.33
N GLY A 67 -9.81 -15.59 -6.75
CA GLY A 67 -10.00 -16.93 -7.30
C GLY A 67 -10.17 -16.97 -8.81
N ARG A 68 -9.28 -17.73 -9.46
CA ARG A 68 -9.49 -18.37 -10.77
C ARG A 68 -10.99 -18.47 -11.10
N ASN A 69 -11.46 -17.71 -12.09
CA ASN A 69 -12.56 -18.18 -12.93
C ASN A 69 -11.99 -19.23 -13.91
N LEU A 70 -11.53 -20.37 -13.39
CA LEU A 70 -11.29 -21.56 -14.23
C LEU A 70 -12.57 -22.37 -14.25
N LYS A 71 -13.55 -21.89 -15.01
CA LYS A 71 -14.53 -22.72 -15.74
C LYS A 71 -15.06 -21.91 -16.94
N LEU A 72 -14.17 -21.71 -17.92
CA LEU A 72 -14.58 -21.66 -19.33
C LEU A 72 -14.34 -23.06 -19.90
N SER A 73 -15.20 -24.00 -19.51
CA SER A 73 -15.45 -25.19 -20.31
C SER A 73 -16.92 -25.08 -20.68
N GLN A 74 -17.18 -24.55 -21.87
CA GLN A 74 -18.48 -24.68 -22.51
C GLN A 74 -18.60 -26.16 -22.89
N ASP A 75 -19.53 -26.87 -22.24
CA ASP A 75 -20.18 -28.03 -22.84
C ASP A 75 -21.20 -27.57 -23.88
#